data_AF-A0A9W6XJ07-F1
#
_entry.id   AF-A0A9W6XJ07-F1
#
_cell.length_a   1.000
_cell.length_b   1.000
_cell.length_c   1.000
_cell.angle_alpha   90.00
_cell.angle_beta   90.00
_cell.angle_gamma   90.00
#
_symmetry.space_group_name_H-M   'P 1'
#
loop_
_entity.id
_entity.type
_entity.pdbx_description
1 polymer ?
#
loop_
_entity_poly.entity_id
_entity_poly.type
_entity_poly.pdbx_seq_one_letter_code
_entity_poly.pdbx_strand_id
1 'polypeptide(L)'
;MEQAVATGNLSLVKWISEFMCKHSLHDELSDDIMSAAICGGHIDVAEHLVSVGQFEWYSVNYDLDEALRRGQFDVVDRIFKTCCLYPHTNDLFANIARSGLTNDMRYLYSQELVTPEMTEDAFRSACVGSTSSTMKYLLDTGSISSKMFDRFFEKRALFGKDSVLKFLYEQNRVSTPSLKRAFEYSRSLVAVKLLYQSGKILPDSVIVLFRNAANGGDVGGLPFPPNPEIVKFLLSGSCIPVEEVTKAFTDAVAKGQVNMVASLCDDHRLSSEMITHAFAKATNSGDVKMMQVLRSRIKTLTSSA
;
A
#
# COMPACT_ATOMS: atom_id res chain seq x y z
N MET A 1 -37.21 -11.94 14.02
CA MET A 1 -36.06 -11.29 14.70
C MET A 1 -36.10 -9.78 14.52
N GLU A 2 -36.05 -9.27 13.28
CA GLU A 2 -35.97 -7.85 12.93
C GLU A 2 -36.98 -6.94 13.66
N GLN A 3 -38.28 -7.26 13.61
CA GLN A 3 -39.30 -6.45 14.27
C GLN A 3 -39.13 -6.40 15.80
N ALA A 4 -38.69 -7.51 16.42
CA ALA A 4 -38.41 -7.56 17.85
C ALA A 4 -37.23 -6.67 18.22
N VAL A 5 -36.20 -6.65 17.36
CA VAL A 5 -35.03 -5.79 17.52
C VAL A 5 -35.39 -4.31 17.33
N ALA A 6 -36.11 -3.97 16.26
CA ALA A 6 -36.52 -2.59 15.97
C ALA A 6 -37.44 -2.00 17.07
N THR A 7 -38.18 -2.84 17.79
CA THR A 7 -39.06 -2.44 18.89
C THR A 7 -38.43 -2.52 20.28
N GLY A 8 -37.18 -2.99 20.39
CA GLY A 8 -36.48 -3.11 21.68
C GLY A 8 -36.97 -4.25 22.57
N ASN A 9 -37.64 -5.25 22.01
CA ASN A 9 -38.21 -6.35 22.80
C ASN A 9 -37.14 -7.41 23.13
N LEU A 10 -36.29 -7.12 24.12
CA LEU A 10 -35.18 -7.98 24.53
C LEU A 10 -35.62 -9.43 24.84
N SER A 11 -36.74 -9.62 25.54
CA SER A 11 -37.22 -10.95 25.91
C SER A 11 -37.53 -11.80 24.68
N LEU A 12 -38.17 -11.21 23.67
CA LEU A 12 -38.46 -11.87 22.41
C LEU A 12 -37.17 -12.10 21.61
N VAL A 13 -36.24 -11.15 21.58
CA VAL A 13 -34.92 -11.32 20.94
C VAL A 13 -34.15 -12.49 21.56
N LYS A 14 -34.08 -12.57 22.89
CA LYS A 14 -33.43 -13.69 23.62
C LYS A 14 -34.04 -15.03 23.24
N TRP A 15 -35.37 -15.12 23.29
CA TRP A 15 -36.08 -16.35 22.94
C TRP A 15 -35.83 -16.76 21.48
N ILE A 16 -35.85 -15.80 20.54
CA ILE A 16 -35.56 -16.07 19.12
C ILE A 16 -34.09 -16.49 18.95
N SER A 17 -33.13 -15.83 19.60
CA SER A 17 -31.70 -16.21 19.54
C SER A 17 -31.45 -17.62 20.05
N GLU A 18 -32.06 -18.01 21.19
CA GLU A 18 -31.97 -19.36 21.73
C GLU A 18 -32.58 -20.40 20.79
N PHE A 19 -33.74 -20.08 20.20
CA PHE A 19 -34.40 -20.93 19.20
C PHE A 19 -33.52 -21.13 17.97
N MET A 20 -32.95 -20.05 17.41
CA MET A 20 -32.07 -20.13 16.23
C MET A 20 -30.79 -20.91 16.51
N CYS A 21 -30.14 -20.69 17.67
CA CYS A 21 -28.98 -21.49 18.10
C CYS A 21 -29.31 -22.99 18.19
N LYS A 22 -30.47 -23.33 18.75
CA LYS A 22 -30.90 -24.73 18.91
C LYS A 22 -31.17 -25.43 17.57
N HIS A 23 -31.60 -24.67 16.57
CA HIS A 23 -32.01 -25.18 15.26
C HIS A 23 -31.01 -24.89 14.13
N SER A 24 -29.84 -24.31 14.43
CA SER A 24 -28.80 -23.94 13.47
C SER A 24 -29.29 -23.06 12.31
N LEU A 25 -30.20 -22.12 12.58
CA LEU A 25 -30.84 -21.25 11.57
C LEU A 25 -30.10 -19.90 11.42
N HIS A 26 -28.76 -19.90 11.52
CA HIS A 26 -27.98 -18.66 11.58
C HIS A 26 -27.95 -17.88 10.25
N ASP A 27 -28.13 -18.55 9.12
CA ASP A 27 -28.06 -17.95 7.78
C ASP A 27 -29.33 -17.15 7.40
N GLU A 28 -30.37 -17.13 8.25
CA GLU A 28 -31.64 -16.45 7.98
C GLU A 28 -31.72 -15.03 8.56
N LEU A 29 -30.66 -14.56 9.21
CA LEU A 29 -30.64 -13.24 9.82
C LEU A 29 -30.17 -12.17 8.84
N SER A 30 -30.92 -11.07 8.77
CA SER A 30 -30.48 -9.86 8.08
C SER A 30 -29.26 -9.25 8.78
N ASP A 31 -28.29 -8.81 7.99
CA ASP A 31 -27.11 -8.07 8.45
C ASP A 31 -27.49 -6.74 9.16
N ASP A 32 -28.71 -6.24 8.94
CA ASP A 32 -29.17 -4.95 9.45
C ASP A 32 -29.77 -5.01 10.87
N ILE A 33 -29.85 -6.18 11.51
CA ILE A 33 -30.45 -6.30 12.85
C ILE A 33 -29.67 -5.48 13.89
N MET A 34 -28.34 -5.43 13.82
CA MET A 34 -27.53 -4.64 14.74
C MET A 34 -27.77 -3.14 14.54
N SER A 35 -27.76 -2.69 13.29
CA SER A 35 -28.08 -1.32 12.91
C SER A 35 -29.47 -0.90 13.42
N ALA A 36 -30.48 -1.76 13.30
CA ALA A 36 -31.83 -1.49 13.80
C ALA A 36 -31.86 -1.33 15.34
N ALA A 37 -31.11 -2.14 16.09
CA ALA A 37 -31.01 -2.01 17.54
C ALA A 37 -30.38 -0.66 17.93
N ILE A 38 -29.26 -0.31 17.29
CA ILE A 38 -28.51 0.93 17.54
C ILE A 38 -29.33 2.17 17.15
N CYS A 39 -29.97 2.15 15.98
CA CYS A 39 -30.83 3.22 15.51
C CYS A 39 -32.06 3.44 16.42
N GLY A 40 -32.61 2.34 16.96
CA GLY A 40 -33.70 2.37 17.92
C GLY A 40 -33.30 2.79 19.34
N GLY A 41 -32.00 2.84 19.64
CA GLY A 41 -31.50 3.12 21.00
C GLY A 41 -31.66 1.95 21.97
N HIS A 42 -31.85 0.74 21.46
CA HIS A 42 -32.12 -0.47 22.24
C HIS A 42 -30.80 -1.12 22.66
N ILE A 43 -30.11 -0.50 23.62
CA ILE A 43 -28.77 -0.88 24.09
C ILE A 43 -28.72 -2.33 24.57
N ASP A 44 -29.70 -2.75 25.35
CA ASP A 44 -29.81 -4.11 25.90
C ASP A 44 -29.99 -5.18 24.82
N VAL A 45 -30.73 -4.85 23.76
CA VAL A 45 -30.86 -5.68 22.56
C VAL A 45 -29.52 -5.75 21.82
N ALA A 46 -28.86 -4.62 21.56
CA ALA A 46 -27.56 -4.59 20.89
C ALA A 46 -26.52 -5.40 21.66
N GLU A 47 -26.43 -5.24 22.98
CA GLU A 47 -25.53 -6.02 23.85
C GLU A 47 -25.80 -7.52 23.78
N HIS A 48 -27.07 -7.92 23.79
CA HIS A 48 -27.45 -9.33 23.66
C HIS A 48 -27.03 -9.88 22.30
N LEU A 49 -27.31 -9.16 21.21
CA LEU A 49 -26.90 -9.55 19.85
C LEU A 49 -25.39 -9.77 19.81
N VAL A 50 -24.60 -8.80 20.28
CA VAL A 50 -23.13 -8.89 20.40
C VAL A 50 -22.70 -10.15 21.14
N SER A 51 -23.35 -10.46 22.27
CA SER A 51 -22.96 -11.59 23.12
C SER A 51 -23.19 -12.96 22.49
N VAL A 52 -24.21 -13.10 21.63
CA VAL A 52 -24.54 -14.38 21.00
C VAL A 52 -23.74 -14.63 19.71
N GLY A 53 -23.02 -13.62 19.20
CA GLY A 53 -22.15 -13.75 18.02
C GLY A 53 -22.88 -14.14 16.73
N GLN A 54 -24.19 -13.85 16.64
CA GLN A 54 -25.09 -14.32 15.57
C GLN A 54 -25.14 -13.39 14.32
N PHE A 55 -24.15 -12.54 14.08
CA PHE A 55 -24.16 -11.61 12.95
C PHE A 55 -22.83 -11.59 12.21
N GLU A 56 -22.89 -11.36 10.90
CA GLU A 56 -21.70 -11.23 10.07
C GLU A 56 -20.96 -9.92 10.40
N TRP A 57 -19.69 -10.02 10.78
CA TRP A 57 -18.92 -8.90 11.30
C TRP A 57 -18.49 -7.86 10.26
N TYR A 58 -18.93 -7.99 9.00
CA TYR A 58 -18.54 -7.09 7.91
C TYR A 58 -19.19 -5.70 8.01
N SER A 59 -20.38 -5.58 8.61
CA SER A 59 -21.13 -4.31 8.78
C SER A 59 -20.75 -3.52 10.04
N VAL A 60 -19.97 -4.11 10.95
CA VAL A 60 -19.72 -3.60 12.31
C VAL A 60 -19.08 -2.22 12.35
N ASN A 61 -18.32 -1.82 11.33
CA ASN A 61 -17.73 -0.47 11.29
C ASN A 61 -18.80 0.63 11.23
N TYR A 62 -19.86 0.40 10.46
CA TYR A 62 -20.96 1.37 10.31
C TYR A 62 -21.83 1.40 11.56
N ASP A 63 -22.10 0.23 12.13
CA ASP A 63 -22.83 0.11 13.39
C ASP A 63 -22.09 0.81 14.54
N LEU A 64 -20.76 0.66 14.59
CA LEU A 64 -19.93 1.30 15.60
C LEU A 64 -19.89 2.84 15.43
N ASP A 65 -19.72 3.34 14.21
CA ASP A 65 -19.76 4.78 13.89
C ASP A 65 -21.12 5.38 14.26
N GLU A 66 -22.22 4.69 13.93
CA GLU A 66 -23.57 5.15 14.27
C GLU A 66 -23.82 5.14 15.79
N ALA A 67 -23.36 4.11 16.50
CA ALA A 67 -23.45 4.07 17.96
C ALA A 67 -22.66 5.23 18.61
N LEU A 68 -21.46 5.53 18.09
CA LEU A 68 -20.65 6.67 18.53
C LEU A 68 -21.33 8.01 18.24
N ARG A 69 -21.88 8.20 17.03
CA ARG A 69 -22.65 9.40 16.67
C ARG A 69 -23.84 9.64 17.58
N ARG A 70 -24.44 8.57 18.10
CA ARG A 70 -25.58 8.61 19.04
C ARG A 70 -25.16 8.69 20.51
N GLY A 71 -23.87 8.62 20.83
CA GLY A 71 -23.37 8.63 22.20
C GLY A 71 -23.66 7.35 22.98
N GLN A 72 -23.88 6.23 22.29
CA GLN A 72 -24.14 4.92 22.90
C GLN A 72 -22.83 4.22 23.29
N PHE A 73 -22.05 4.86 24.17
CA PHE A 73 -20.69 4.45 24.52
C PHE A 73 -20.60 3.04 25.14
N ASP A 74 -21.58 2.62 25.94
CA ASP A 74 -21.62 1.27 26.52
C ASP A 74 -21.72 0.18 25.43
N VAL A 75 -22.51 0.43 24.39
CA VAL A 75 -22.65 -0.46 23.21
C VAL A 75 -21.33 -0.53 22.46
N VAL A 76 -20.68 0.61 22.23
CA VAL A 76 -19.38 0.71 21.54
C VAL A 76 -18.32 -0.11 22.27
N ASP A 77 -18.20 0.08 23.59
CA ASP A 77 -17.26 -0.64 24.43
C ASP A 77 -17.51 -2.16 24.39
N ARG A 78 -18.78 -2.56 24.43
CA ARG A 78 -19.17 -3.98 24.38
C ARG A 78 -18.89 -4.59 23.02
N ILE A 79 -19.29 -3.94 21.92
CA ILE A 79 -18.99 -4.38 20.55
C ILE A 79 -17.49 -4.54 20.40
N PHE A 80 -16.72 -3.50 20.75
CA PHE A 80 -15.28 -3.49 20.53
C PHE A 80 -14.57 -4.59 21.33
N LYS A 81 -14.91 -4.76 22.62
CA LYS A 81 -14.35 -5.84 23.47
C LYS A 81 -14.69 -7.22 22.91
N THR A 82 -15.93 -7.43 22.48
CA THR A 82 -16.33 -8.70 21.88
C THR A 82 -15.61 -8.96 20.55
N CYS A 83 -15.45 -7.96 19.69
CA CYS A 83 -14.64 -8.08 18.46
C CYS A 83 -13.17 -8.41 18.76
N CYS A 84 -12.62 -7.96 19.88
CA CYS A 84 -11.25 -8.32 20.24
C CYS A 84 -11.11 -9.80 20.69
N LEU A 85 -12.20 -10.47 21.05
CA LEU A 85 -12.18 -11.88 21.46
C LEU A 85 -12.22 -12.87 20.29
N TYR A 86 -12.68 -12.44 19.11
CA TYR A 86 -12.78 -13.31 17.93
C TYR A 86 -11.60 -13.07 16.97
N PRO A 87 -10.81 -14.11 16.65
CA PRO A 87 -9.61 -13.97 15.79
C PRO A 87 -9.91 -13.46 14.37
N HIS A 88 -11.13 -13.65 13.87
CA HIS A 88 -11.56 -13.20 12.54
C HIS A 88 -11.99 -11.72 12.50
N THR A 89 -12.15 -11.08 13.66
CA THR A 89 -12.57 -9.67 13.80
C THR A 89 -11.45 -8.76 14.29
N ASN A 90 -10.21 -9.28 14.36
CA ASN A 90 -8.99 -8.58 14.77
C ASN A 90 -8.65 -7.32 13.94
N ASP A 91 -9.40 -7.05 12.89
CA ASP A 91 -9.22 -5.88 12.03
C ASP A 91 -10.20 -4.73 12.34
N LEU A 92 -11.08 -4.79 13.36
CA LEU A 92 -12.05 -3.70 13.57
C LEU A 92 -11.38 -2.32 13.67
N PHE A 93 -10.41 -2.16 14.57
CA PHE A 93 -9.67 -0.90 14.69
C PHE A 93 -8.92 -0.53 13.41
N ALA A 94 -8.41 -1.54 12.69
CA ALA A 94 -7.73 -1.34 11.42
C ALA A 94 -8.68 -0.94 10.28
N ASN A 95 -9.93 -1.43 10.30
CA ASN A 95 -10.97 -1.14 9.33
C ASN A 95 -11.51 0.28 9.52
N ILE A 96 -11.77 0.68 10.75
CA ILE A 96 -12.07 2.07 11.12
C ILE A 96 -10.97 3.00 10.59
N ALA A 97 -9.70 2.62 10.77
CA ALA A 97 -8.57 3.40 10.30
C ALA A 97 -8.50 3.53 8.77
N ARG A 98 -8.77 2.43 8.06
CA ARG A 98 -8.87 2.38 6.59
C ARG A 98 -10.01 3.24 6.07
N SER A 99 -11.14 3.29 6.77
CA SER A 99 -12.30 4.13 6.43
C SER A 99 -12.09 5.61 6.77
N GLY A 100 -11.10 5.93 7.61
CA GLY A 100 -10.75 7.32 7.94
C GLY A 100 -11.60 7.92 9.07
N LEU A 101 -12.26 7.07 9.87
CA LEU A 101 -13.10 7.46 11.00
C LEU A 101 -12.24 7.88 12.19
N THR A 102 -11.50 9.00 12.06
CA THR A 102 -10.48 9.42 13.03
C THR A 102 -11.05 9.71 14.43
N ASN A 103 -12.29 10.19 14.53
CA ASN A 103 -12.91 10.51 15.82
C ASN A 103 -13.22 9.24 16.61
N ASP A 104 -13.72 8.21 15.94
CA ASP A 104 -14.00 6.90 16.52
C ASP A 104 -12.71 6.28 17.05
N MET A 105 -11.62 6.41 16.29
CA MET A 105 -10.32 5.96 16.75
C MET A 105 -9.82 6.73 17.96
N ARG A 106 -10.08 8.04 18.05
CA ARG A 106 -9.74 8.85 19.24
C ARG A 106 -10.48 8.35 20.46
N TYR A 107 -11.78 8.07 20.32
CA TYR A 107 -12.58 7.49 21.39
C TYR A 107 -11.98 6.16 21.86
N LEU A 108 -11.83 5.19 20.95
CA LEU A 108 -11.36 3.84 21.27
C LEU A 108 -9.96 3.84 21.90
N TYR A 109 -9.07 4.71 21.41
CA TYR A 109 -7.73 4.86 21.97
C TYR A 109 -7.77 5.49 23.38
N SER A 110 -8.65 6.47 23.62
CA SER A 110 -8.80 7.13 24.93
C SER A 110 -9.35 6.20 26.03
N GLN A 111 -10.05 5.14 25.65
CA GLN A 111 -10.58 4.13 26.56
C GLN A 111 -9.57 3.02 26.89
N GLU A 112 -8.31 3.15 26.47
CA GLU A 112 -7.26 2.15 26.67
C GLU A 112 -7.60 0.76 26.09
N LEU A 113 -8.51 0.70 25.11
CA LEU A 113 -8.95 -0.55 24.48
C LEU A 113 -8.00 -1.02 23.37
N VAL A 114 -7.03 -0.18 22.98
CA VAL A 114 -6.19 -0.38 21.80
C VAL A 114 -4.75 -0.68 22.21
N THR A 115 -4.20 -1.80 21.74
CA THR A 115 -2.79 -2.15 21.98
C THR A 115 -1.85 -1.47 20.98
N PRO A 116 -0.53 -1.42 21.24
CA PRO A 116 0.46 -0.96 20.27
C PRO A 116 0.42 -1.72 18.94
N GLU A 117 0.21 -3.03 18.97
CA GLU A 117 0.12 -3.88 17.78
C GLU A 117 -1.11 -3.50 16.93
N MET A 118 -2.27 -3.33 17.57
CA MET A 118 -3.48 -2.85 16.90
C MET A 118 -3.27 -1.45 16.28
N THR A 119 -2.47 -0.61 16.94
CA THR A 119 -2.11 0.72 16.43
C THR A 119 -1.24 0.65 15.17
N GLU A 120 -0.24 -0.24 15.14
CA GLU A 120 0.59 -0.45 13.95
C GLU A 120 -0.21 -1.03 12.77
N ASP A 121 -1.14 -1.96 13.04
CA ASP A 121 -2.03 -2.53 12.04
C ASP A 121 -3.03 -1.52 11.50
N ALA A 122 -3.59 -0.69 12.39
CA ALA A 122 -4.43 0.43 12.01
C ALA A 122 -3.68 1.46 11.15
N PHE A 123 -2.42 1.74 11.46
CA PHE A 123 -1.62 2.64 10.63
C PHE A 123 -1.40 2.08 9.23
N ARG A 124 -1.14 0.77 9.13
CA ARG A 124 -1.01 0.08 7.85
C ARG A 124 -2.29 0.20 7.02
N SER A 125 -3.44 0.00 7.66
CA SER A 125 -4.76 0.04 7.03
C SER A 125 -5.19 1.46 6.65
N ALA A 126 -4.90 2.46 7.48
CA ALA A 126 -5.07 3.88 7.14
C ALA A 126 -4.26 4.27 5.89
N CYS A 127 -3.05 3.77 5.77
CA CYS A 127 -2.23 3.98 4.58
C CYS A 127 -2.77 3.27 3.33
N VAL A 128 -3.46 2.13 3.46
CA VAL A 128 -4.17 1.50 2.33
C VAL A 128 -5.36 2.39 1.90
N GLY A 129 -6.13 2.86 2.89
CA GLY A 129 -7.24 3.81 2.72
C GLY A 129 -6.80 5.20 2.24
N SER A 130 -5.51 5.53 2.37
CA SER A 130 -4.96 6.87 2.08
C SER A 130 -5.57 7.98 2.95
N THR A 131 -5.90 7.66 4.19
CA THR A 131 -6.61 8.54 5.13
C THR A 131 -5.62 9.40 5.93
N SER A 132 -5.16 10.51 5.34
CA SER A 132 -4.06 11.33 5.91
C SER A 132 -4.32 11.83 7.34
N SER A 133 -5.56 12.22 7.68
CA SER A 133 -5.93 12.64 9.03
C SER A 133 -5.75 11.52 10.06
N THR A 134 -6.19 10.31 9.71
CA THR A 134 -6.01 9.12 10.54
C THR A 134 -4.54 8.73 10.65
N MET A 135 -3.80 8.73 9.53
CA MET A 135 -2.37 8.43 9.52
C MET A 135 -1.60 9.39 10.44
N LYS A 136 -1.90 10.69 10.38
CA LYS A 136 -1.28 11.69 11.26
C LYS A 136 -1.63 11.44 12.73
N TYR A 137 -2.91 11.24 13.03
CA TYR A 137 -3.36 10.92 14.39
C TYR A 137 -2.61 9.73 14.98
N LEU A 138 -2.55 8.62 14.24
CA LEU A 138 -1.86 7.40 14.66
C LEU A 138 -0.36 7.57 14.84
N LEU A 139 0.28 8.48 14.10
CA LEU A 139 1.70 8.80 14.30
C LEU A 139 1.94 9.64 15.56
N ASP A 140 1.01 10.55 15.84
CA ASP A 140 1.05 11.46 16.98
C ASP A 140 0.82 10.72 18.31
N THR A 141 0.23 9.52 18.30
CA THR A 141 0.14 8.67 19.50
C THR A 141 1.49 8.16 20.00
N GLY A 142 2.53 8.20 19.15
CA GLY A 142 3.86 7.70 19.49
C GLY A 142 3.98 6.16 19.52
N SER A 143 2.88 5.42 19.30
CA SER A 143 2.88 3.94 19.33
C SER A 143 3.49 3.30 18.07
N ILE A 144 3.76 4.08 17.03
CA ILE A 144 4.36 3.59 15.79
C ILE A 144 5.88 3.52 15.91
N SER A 145 6.43 2.30 15.92
CA SER A 145 7.87 2.09 15.99
C SER A 145 8.59 2.63 14.75
N SER A 146 9.81 3.14 14.93
CA SER A 146 10.65 3.61 13.82
C SER A 146 10.93 2.51 12.80
N LYS A 147 11.16 1.28 13.27
CA LYS A 147 11.37 0.10 12.42
C LYS A 147 10.16 -0.21 11.54
N MET A 148 8.94 -0.14 12.10
CA MET A 148 7.73 -0.33 11.31
C MET A 148 7.56 0.80 10.29
N PHE A 149 7.75 2.05 10.72
CA PHE A 149 7.65 3.24 9.86
C PHE A 149 8.60 3.15 8.65
N ASP A 150 9.87 2.81 8.91
CA ASP A 150 10.91 2.60 7.90
C ASP A 150 10.55 1.50 6.91
N ARG A 151 10.17 0.31 7.40
CA ARG A 151 9.75 -0.82 6.55
C ARG A 151 8.55 -0.43 5.68
N PHE A 152 7.63 0.35 6.23
CA PHE A 152 6.45 0.77 5.51
C PHE A 152 6.78 1.79 4.43
N PHE A 153 7.64 2.77 4.73
CA PHE A 153 8.16 3.71 3.74
C PHE A 153 8.84 2.99 2.57
N GLU A 154 9.74 2.05 2.86
CA GLU A 154 10.41 1.22 1.85
C GLU A 154 9.39 0.49 0.96
N LYS A 155 8.41 -0.20 1.57
CA LYS A 155 7.35 -0.90 0.83
C LYS A 155 6.52 0.05 -0.05
N ARG A 156 6.32 1.30 0.36
CA ARG A 156 5.59 2.29 -0.44
C ARG A 156 6.42 2.87 -1.58
N ALA A 157 7.74 3.00 -1.43
CA ALA A 157 8.61 3.34 -2.55
C ALA A 157 8.67 2.23 -3.62
N LEU A 158 8.37 0.99 -3.22
CA LEU A 158 8.27 -0.19 -4.09
C LEU A 158 6.88 -0.35 -4.76
N PHE A 159 5.79 -0.26 -4.01
CA PHE A 159 4.44 -0.62 -4.51
C PHE A 159 3.33 0.38 -4.11
N GLY A 160 3.71 1.49 -3.50
CA GLY A 160 2.77 2.38 -2.83
C GLY A 160 2.07 3.35 -3.78
N LYS A 161 0.94 3.87 -3.30
CA LYS A 161 0.34 5.10 -3.83
C LYS A 161 1.26 6.28 -3.50
N ASP A 162 1.46 7.15 -4.48
CA ASP A 162 2.37 8.30 -4.34
C ASP A 162 1.93 9.29 -3.24
N SER A 163 0.62 9.44 -2.99
CA SER A 163 0.09 10.29 -1.93
C SER A 163 0.55 9.85 -0.53
N VAL A 164 0.50 8.55 -0.26
CA VAL A 164 0.93 7.96 1.00
C VAL A 164 2.44 8.09 1.14
N LEU A 165 3.20 7.85 0.08
CA LEU A 165 4.65 8.00 0.11
C LEU A 165 5.07 9.44 0.43
N LYS A 166 4.45 10.43 -0.23
CA LYS A 166 4.70 11.86 0.03
C LYS A 166 4.41 12.21 1.49
N PHE A 167 3.26 11.78 2.01
CA PHE A 167 2.91 11.98 3.41
C PHE A 167 3.99 11.42 4.35
N LEU A 168 4.43 10.17 4.14
CA LEU A 168 5.41 9.52 4.99
C LEU A 168 6.77 10.22 4.93
N TYR A 169 7.17 10.69 3.75
CA TYR A 169 8.39 11.47 3.55
C TYR A 169 8.34 12.79 4.33
N GLU A 170 7.22 13.52 4.26
CA GLU A 170 7.00 14.80 4.94
C GLU A 170 7.06 14.71 6.46
N GLN A 171 6.83 13.52 7.04
CA GLN A 171 6.97 13.34 8.49
C GLN A 171 8.41 13.46 8.98
N ASN A 172 9.41 13.40 8.08
CA ASN A 172 10.84 13.44 8.43
C ASN A 172 11.27 12.40 9.49
N ARG A 173 10.53 11.29 9.59
CA ARG A 173 10.79 10.18 10.54
C ARG A 173 11.55 9.00 9.92
N VAL A 174 11.70 8.98 8.59
CA VAL A 174 12.39 7.89 7.88
C VAL A 174 13.88 7.95 8.16
N SER A 175 14.48 6.83 8.55
CA SER A 175 15.92 6.74 8.77
C SER A 175 16.70 6.87 7.46
N THR A 176 17.94 7.38 7.53
CA THR A 176 18.83 7.47 6.36
C THR A 176 19.06 6.12 5.66
N PRO A 177 19.29 5.00 6.39
CA PRO A 177 19.38 3.68 5.75
C PRO A 177 18.11 3.30 4.98
N SER A 178 16.93 3.64 5.51
CA SER A 178 15.65 3.37 4.85
C SER A 178 15.38 4.28 3.66
N LEU A 179 15.75 5.56 3.73
CA LEU A 179 15.72 6.45 2.56
C LEU A 179 16.60 5.91 1.43
N LYS A 180 17.81 5.44 1.77
CA LYS A 180 18.74 4.82 0.83
C LYS A 180 18.14 3.57 0.19
N ARG A 181 17.66 2.61 0.99
CA ARG A 181 17.04 1.38 0.46
C ARG A 181 15.79 1.67 -0.38
N ALA A 182 14.92 2.55 0.10
CA ALA A 182 13.72 2.95 -0.61
C ALA A 182 14.05 3.56 -1.98
N PHE A 183 15.13 4.34 -2.08
CA PHE A 183 15.61 4.88 -3.34
C PHE A 183 16.20 3.81 -4.25
N GLU A 184 17.17 3.03 -3.76
CA GLU A 184 17.92 2.03 -4.53
C GLU A 184 17.05 0.93 -5.15
N TYR A 185 15.95 0.61 -4.48
CA TYR A 185 15.02 -0.43 -4.91
C TYR A 185 13.66 0.13 -5.35
N SER A 186 13.55 1.45 -5.54
CA SER A 186 12.29 2.06 -5.90
C SER A 186 11.78 1.57 -7.25
N ARG A 187 10.46 1.44 -7.35
CA ARG A 187 9.76 1.14 -8.60
C ARG A 187 8.78 2.24 -9.01
N SER A 188 8.57 3.24 -8.15
CA SER A 188 7.78 4.43 -8.45
C SER A 188 8.70 5.54 -8.95
N LEU A 189 8.49 6.01 -10.17
CA LEU A 189 9.20 7.18 -10.69
C LEU A 189 8.98 8.43 -9.81
N VAL A 190 7.81 8.54 -9.18
CA VAL A 190 7.50 9.64 -8.25
C VAL A 190 8.34 9.52 -6.98
N ALA A 191 8.49 8.32 -6.43
CA ALA A 191 9.40 8.07 -5.30
C ALA A 191 10.84 8.43 -5.63
N VAL A 192 11.33 7.98 -6.79
CA VAL A 192 12.67 8.29 -7.28
C VAL A 192 12.86 9.81 -7.39
N LYS A 193 11.93 10.53 -8.03
CA LYS A 193 12.00 12.00 -8.15
C LYS A 193 12.00 12.70 -6.80
N LEU A 194 11.08 12.32 -5.91
CA LEU A 194 10.95 12.90 -4.57
C LEU A 194 12.26 12.76 -3.78
N LEU A 195 12.81 11.55 -3.77
CA LEU A 195 14.03 11.24 -3.03
C LEU A 195 15.28 11.82 -3.71
N TYR A 196 15.37 11.81 -5.04
CA TYR A 196 16.48 12.43 -5.77
C TYR A 196 16.56 13.94 -5.51
N GLN A 197 15.41 14.63 -5.54
CA GLN A 197 15.31 16.07 -5.28
C GLN A 197 15.59 16.44 -3.82
N SER A 198 15.57 15.48 -2.89
CA SER A 198 15.88 15.74 -1.48
C SER A 198 17.34 16.15 -1.24
N GLY A 199 18.25 15.83 -2.17
CA GLY A 199 19.70 16.01 -1.99
C GLY A 199 20.33 15.08 -0.96
N LYS A 200 19.56 14.18 -0.32
CA LYS A 200 20.04 13.23 0.70
C LYS A 200 20.61 11.94 0.10
N ILE A 201 20.57 11.78 -1.22
CA ILE A 201 20.94 10.56 -1.93
C ILE A 201 22.36 10.69 -2.48
N LEU A 202 23.19 9.69 -2.18
CA LEU A 202 24.58 9.62 -2.64
C LEU A 202 24.65 9.15 -4.12
N PRO A 203 25.68 9.58 -4.88
CA PRO A 203 25.89 9.11 -6.25
C PRO A 203 25.90 7.58 -6.41
N ASP A 204 26.47 6.86 -5.44
CA ASP A 204 26.49 5.38 -5.46
C ASP A 204 25.09 4.77 -5.49
N SER A 205 24.14 5.36 -4.76
CA SER A 205 22.75 4.90 -4.74
C SER A 205 22.03 5.15 -6.07
N VAL A 206 22.44 6.19 -6.81
CA VAL A 206 21.95 6.47 -8.18
C VAL A 206 22.42 5.39 -9.15
N ILE A 207 23.67 4.93 -9.02
CA ILE A 207 24.20 3.82 -9.80
C ILE A 207 23.49 2.51 -9.46
N VAL A 208 23.26 2.22 -8.17
CA VAL A 208 22.53 1.01 -7.75
C VAL A 208 21.09 1.01 -8.29
N LEU A 209 20.37 2.12 -8.15
CA LEU A 209 19.02 2.25 -8.71
C LEU A 209 19.04 2.06 -10.24
N PHE A 210 19.99 2.66 -10.94
CA PHE A 210 20.13 2.50 -12.39
C PHE A 210 20.29 1.03 -12.77
N ARG A 211 21.19 0.30 -12.11
CA ARG A 211 21.40 -1.14 -12.35
C ARG A 211 20.14 -1.96 -12.10
N ASN A 212 19.45 -1.71 -10.98
CA ASN A 212 18.21 -2.39 -10.63
C ASN A 212 17.08 -2.09 -11.61
N ALA A 213 16.96 -0.85 -12.07
CA ALA A 213 15.98 -0.44 -13.06
C ALA A 213 16.32 -1.00 -14.46
N ALA A 214 17.59 -1.07 -14.84
CA ALA A 214 18.01 -1.55 -16.15
C ALA A 214 17.89 -3.07 -16.31
N ASN A 215 18.27 -3.84 -15.28
CA ASN A 215 18.40 -5.29 -15.39
C ASN A 215 17.24 -6.10 -14.82
N GLY A 216 16.34 -5.43 -14.09
CA GLY A 216 15.45 -6.09 -13.16
C GLY A 216 16.19 -6.30 -11.83
N GLY A 217 15.62 -5.80 -10.75
CA GLY A 217 16.17 -5.92 -9.40
C GLY A 217 15.56 -7.11 -8.66
N ASP A 218 16.15 -7.43 -7.52
CA ASP A 218 15.59 -8.36 -6.53
C ASP A 218 15.54 -7.65 -5.17
N VAL A 219 14.38 -7.69 -4.52
CA VAL A 219 14.23 -7.29 -3.12
C VAL A 219 13.72 -8.48 -2.33
N GLY A 220 14.62 -9.17 -1.63
CA GLY A 220 14.26 -10.25 -0.71
C GLY A 220 13.70 -11.50 -1.39
N GLY A 221 14.22 -11.85 -2.58
CA GLY A 221 13.82 -13.02 -3.36
C GLY A 221 12.64 -12.79 -4.30
N LEU A 222 12.20 -11.53 -4.46
CA LEU A 222 11.13 -11.14 -5.38
C LEU A 222 11.76 -10.45 -6.60
N PRO A 223 11.85 -11.15 -7.75
CA PRO A 223 12.41 -10.55 -8.96
C PRO A 223 11.42 -9.53 -9.55
N PHE A 224 11.95 -8.40 -10.00
CA PHE A 224 11.18 -7.36 -10.68
C PHE A 224 11.66 -7.18 -12.12
N PRO A 225 10.73 -6.87 -13.05
CA PRO A 225 11.12 -6.56 -14.40
C PRO A 225 11.93 -5.25 -14.46
N PRO A 226 12.70 -5.02 -15.54
CA PRO A 226 13.30 -3.71 -15.79
C PRO A 226 12.26 -2.57 -15.80
N ASN A 227 12.69 -1.35 -15.49
CA ASN A 227 11.88 -0.13 -15.53
C ASN A 227 12.56 0.92 -16.45
N PRO A 228 12.17 0.97 -17.74
CA PRO A 228 12.75 1.91 -18.69
C PRO A 228 12.50 3.39 -18.36
N GLU A 229 11.38 3.70 -17.69
CA GLU A 229 11.05 5.10 -17.32
C GLU A 229 12.00 5.65 -16.27
N ILE A 230 12.33 4.86 -15.25
CA ILE A 230 13.33 5.22 -14.24
C ILE A 230 14.70 5.36 -14.90
N VAL A 231 15.09 4.42 -15.76
CA VAL A 231 16.36 4.49 -16.50
C VAL A 231 16.45 5.79 -17.30
N LYS A 232 15.42 6.10 -18.10
CA LYS A 232 15.36 7.34 -18.90
C LYS A 232 15.48 8.59 -18.03
N PHE A 233 14.82 8.61 -16.87
CA PHE A 233 14.96 9.70 -15.91
C PHE A 233 16.39 9.84 -15.40
N LEU A 234 17.05 8.74 -15.02
CA LEU A 234 18.41 8.78 -14.48
C LEU A 234 19.47 9.14 -15.53
N LEU A 235 19.27 8.73 -16.79
CA LEU A 235 20.17 9.10 -17.90
C LEU A 235 20.18 10.60 -18.21
N SER A 236 19.10 11.32 -17.87
CA SER A 236 19.10 12.79 -17.97
C SER A 236 20.07 13.47 -16.97
N GLY A 237 20.53 12.73 -15.96
CA GLY A 237 21.56 13.17 -15.01
C GLY A 237 22.97 12.71 -15.41
N SER A 238 23.98 13.43 -14.93
CA SER A 238 25.40 13.16 -15.24
C SER A 238 26.08 12.13 -14.33
N CYS A 239 25.36 11.51 -13.40
CA CYS A 239 25.96 10.68 -12.34
C CYS A 239 26.21 9.22 -12.73
N ILE A 240 25.73 8.76 -13.89
CA ILE A 240 25.88 7.37 -14.33
C ILE A 240 27.15 7.24 -15.18
N PRO A 241 28.12 6.38 -14.82
CA PRO A 241 29.29 6.12 -15.64
C PRO A 241 28.91 5.51 -17.00
N VAL A 242 29.69 5.80 -18.05
CA VAL A 242 29.44 5.27 -19.40
C VAL A 242 29.50 3.74 -19.43
N GLU A 243 30.32 3.14 -18.59
CA GLU A 243 30.48 1.70 -18.45
C GLU A 243 29.17 1.03 -18.01
N GLU A 244 28.41 1.69 -17.11
CA GLU A 244 27.11 1.20 -16.64
C GLU A 244 26.05 1.30 -17.75
N VAL A 245 26.04 2.40 -18.50
CA VAL A 245 25.12 2.60 -19.63
C VAL A 245 25.39 1.56 -20.72
N THR A 246 26.66 1.36 -21.07
CA THR A 246 27.12 0.39 -22.06
C THR A 246 26.76 -1.04 -21.67
N LYS A 247 26.98 -1.41 -20.41
CA LYS A 247 26.63 -2.72 -19.89
C LYS A 247 25.12 -2.94 -19.93
N ALA A 248 24.33 -1.99 -19.42
CA ALA A 248 22.87 -2.05 -19.44
C ALA A 248 22.31 -2.20 -20.86
N PHE A 249 22.87 -1.48 -21.83
CA PHE A 249 22.47 -1.56 -23.23
C PHE A 249 22.75 -2.95 -23.81
N THR A 250 23.95 -3.47 -23.57
CA THR A 250 24.36 -4.79 -24.06
C THR A 250 23.49 -5.92 -23.48
N ASP A 251 23.21 -5.85 -22.16
CA ASP A 251 22.34 -6.79 -21.47
C ASP A 251 20.90 -6.72 -21.99
N ALA A 252 20.37 -5.51 -22.21
CA ALA A 252 19.03 -5.32 -22.74
C ALA A 252 18.88 -5.88 -24.17
N VAL A 253 19.88 -5.67 -25.05
CA VAL A 253 19.92 -6.26 -26.39
C VAL A 253 19.99 -7.79 -26.32
N ALA A 254 20.86 -8.34 -25.46
CA ALA A 254 21.00 -9.78 -25.32
C ALA A 254 19.71 -10.47 -24.80
N LYS A 255 18.97 -9.79 -23.93
CA LYS A 255 17.70 -10.28 -23.36
C LYS A 255 16.47 -9.95 -24.23
N GLY A 256 16.63 -9.30 -25.39
CA GLY A 256 15.50 -8.89 -26.25
C GLY A 256 14.59 -7.82 -25.64
N GLN A 257 15.10 -7.00 -24.72
CA GLN A 257 14.32 -5.99 -23.99
C GLN A 257 14.15 -4.70 -24.80
N VAL A 258 13.30 -4.74 -25.84
CA VAL A 258 13.11 -3.64 -26.80
C VAL A 258 12.84 -2.29 -26.13
N ASN A 259 11.97 -2.23 -25.13
CA ASN A 259 11.63 -0.96 -24.43
C ASN A 259 12.81 -0.39 -23.64
N MET A 260 13.65 -1.26 -23.08
CA MET A 260 14.85 -0.83 -22.37
C MET A 260 15.91 -0.32 -23.35
N VAL A 261 16.11 -1.03 -24.46
CA VAL A 261 17.01 -0.58 -25.54
C VAL A 261 16.56 0.77 -26.09
N ALA A 262 15.26 0.98 -26.31
CA ALA A 262 14.71 2.25 -26.75
C ALA A 262 14.96 3.40 -25.76
N SER A 263 15.02 3.09 -24.45
CA SER A 263 15.28 4.11 -23.43
C SER A 263 16.77 4.43 -23.27
N LEU A 264 17.65 3.50 -23.65
CA LEU A 264 19.11 3.64 -23.58
C LEU A 264 19.71 4.18 -24.89
N CYS A 265 19.13 3.87 -26.06
CA CYS A 265 19.74 4.13 -27.37
C CYS A 265 19.91 5.61 -27.71
N ASP A 266 19.13 6.48 -27.06
CA ASP A 266 19.21 7.93 -27.25
C ASP A 266 20.36 8.54 -26.45
N ASP A 267 21.03 7.78 -25.58
CA ASP A 267 22.16 8.27 -24.81
C ASP A 267 23.37 8.55 -25.70
N HIS A 268 23.89 9.78 -25.63
CA HIS A 268 25.01 10.26 -26.44
C HIS A 268 26.34 9.57 -26.10
N ARG A 269 26.43 8.90 -24.95
CA ARG A 269 27.66 8.20 -24.52
C ARG A 269 27.82 6.84 -25.20
N LEU A 270 26.79 6.33 -25.86
CA LEU A 270 26.87 5.09 -26.63
C LEU A 270 27.57 5.34 -27.97
N SER A 271 28.55 4.50 -28.30
CA SER A 271 29.26 4.59 -29.58
C SER A 271 28.40 4.08 -30.75
N SER A 272 28.64 4.63 -31.94
CA SER A 272 28.00 4.18 -33.19
C SER A 272 28.30 2.71 -33.51
N GLU A 273 29.51 2.25 -33.19
CA GLU A 273 29.95 0.86 -33.35
C GLU A 273 29.09 -0.10 -32.51
N MET A 274 28.81 0.25 -31.25
CA MET A 274 27.98 -0.55 -30.38
C MET A 274 26.54 -0.67 -30.90
N ILE A 275 25.96 0.45 -31.36
CA ILE A 275 24.60 0.46 -31.91
C ILE A 275 24.53 -0.39 -33.18
N THR A 276 25.56 -0.32 -34.02
CA THR A 276 25.66 -1.12 -35.26
C THR A 276 25.80 -2.61 -34.94
N HIS A 277 26.62 -2.97 -33.94
CA HIS A 277 26.76 -4.36 -33.50
C HIS A 277 25.44 -4.92 -32.94
N ALA A 278 24.73 -4.13 -32.13
CA ALA A 278 23.40 -4.51 -31.63
C ALA A 278 22.40 -4.71 -32.78
N PHE A 279 22.43 -3.87 -33.82
CA PHE A 279 21.55 -4.00 -34.98
C PHE A 279 21.86 -5.27 -35.79
N ALA A 280 23.14 -5.59 -35.98
CA ALA A 280 23.55 -6.85 -36.62
C ALA A 280 23.06 -8.06 -35.82
N LYS A 281 23.19 -8.03 -34.48
CA LYS A 281 22.68 -9.09 -33.60
C LYS A 281 21.16 -9.26 -33.72
N ALA A 282 20.40 -8.16 -33.69
CA ALA A 282 18.94 -8.18 -33.86
C ALA A 282 18.51 -8.72 -35.23
N THR A 283 19.29 -8.43 -36.28
CA THR A 283 19.07 -8.97 -37.63
C THR A 283 19.27 -10.49 -37.65
N ASN A 284 20.36 -10.97 -37.04
CA ASN A 284 20.66 -12.39 -36.96
C ASN A 284 19.62 -13.18 -36.14
N SER A 285 19.02 -12.55 -35.12
CA SER A 285 17.96 -13.18 -34.32
C SER A 285 16.55 -13.00 -34.89
N GLY A 286 16.38 -12.24 -35.98
CA GLY A 286 15.07 -11.94 -36.55
C GLY A 286 14.17 -11.05 -35.69
N ASP A 287 14.73 -10.29 -34.74
CA ASP A 287 13.95 -9.42 -33.84
C ASP A 287 13.61 -8.10 -34.55
N VAL A 288 12.52 -8.13 -35.32
CA VAL A 288 12.06 -7.00 -36.14
C VAL A 288 11.81 -5.73 -35.31
N LYS A 289 11.30 -5.87 -34.08
CA LYS A 289 11.02 -4.71 -33.22
C LYS A 289 12.31 -4.06 -32.74
N MET A 290 13.29 -4.87 -32.31
CA MET A 290 14.61 -4.37 -31.94
C MET A 290 15.31 -3.70 -33.13
N MET A 291 15.23 -4.30 -34.32
CA MET A 291 15.79 -3.73 -35.55
C MET A 291 15.20 -2.34 -35.85
N GLN A 292 13.88 -2.16 -35.68
CA GLN A 292 13.22 -0.87 -35.92
C GLN A 292 13.72 0.22 -34.97
N VAL A 293 13.84 -0.08 -33.68
CA VAL A 293 14.35 0.85 -32.65
C VAL A 293 15.80 1.25 -32.93
N LEU A 294 16.67 0.29 -33.27
CA LEU A 294 18.07 0.58 -33.54
C LEU A 294 18.26 1.32 -34.88
N ARG A 295 17.45 1.00 -35.90
CA ARG A 295 17.52 1.64 -37.21
C ARG A 295 17.17 3.12 -37.17
N SER A 296 16.18 3.53 -36.37
CA SER A 296 15.84 4.96 -36.23
C SER A 296 17.04 5.73 -35.67
N ARG A 297 17.74 5.17 -34.67
CA ARG A 297 18.93 5.79 -34.10
C ARG A 297 20.10 5.86 -35.09
N ILE A 298 20.39 4.78 -35.83
CA ILE A 298 21.46 4.78 -36.84
C ILE A 298 21.24 5.90 -37.87
N LYS A 299 20.00 6.08 -38.37
CA LYS A 299 19.67 7.17 -39.30
C LYS A 299 19.97 8.56 -38.74
N THR A 300 19.75 8.78 -37.44
CA THR A 300 20.06 10.09 -36.80
C THR A 300 21.56 10.33 -36.68
N LEU A 301 22.35 9.28 -36.44
CA LEU A 301 23.81 9.38 -36.34
C LEU A 301 24.46 9.63 -37.72
N THR A 302 23.90 9.05 -38.78
CA THR A 302 24.41 9.26 -40.16
C THR A 302 23.97 10.57 -40.80
N SER A 303 22.97 11.26 -40.26
CA SER A 303 22.49 12.55 -40.78
C SER A 303 23.05 13.76 -40.04
N SER A 304 23.81 13.54 -38.96
CA SER A 304 24.47 14.57 -38.14
C SER A 304 26.00 14.60 -38.31
N ALA A 305 26.55 13.74 -39.18
CA ALA A 305 27.95 13.71 -39.61
C ALA A 305 28.08 14.31 -41.02
#